data_AF-A0A6L8GJ66-F1
#
_entry.id   AF-A0A6L8GJ66-F1
#
_cell.length_a   1.000
_cell.length_b   1.000
_cell.length_c   1.000
_cell.angle_alpha   90.00
_cell.angle_beta   90.00
_cell.angle_gamma   90.00
#
_symmetry.space_group_name_H-M   'P 1'
#
loop_
_entity.id
_entity.type
_entity.pdbx_description
1 polymer ?
#
loop_
_entity_poly.entity_id
_entity_poly.type
_entity_poly.pdbx_seq_one_letter_code
_entity_poly.pdbx_strand_id
1 'polypeptide(L)'
;MRRALIAPALLVAIGTGSAHAQVTTTGNIRIAVTDQDGLSVPGATVTAAAEDTATTRVAVTDIRGLAELGALQPSARYVLTVELQGFQTSRQEDFLVRDWDTS
;
A
#
# COMPACT_ATOMS: atom_id res chain seq x y z
N MET A 1 -15.31 -58.18 -42.03
CA MET A 1 -14.40 -58.04 -40.86
C MET A 1 -12.99 -57.73 -41.35
N ARG A 2 -12.60 -56.45 -41.40
CA ARG A 2 -11.23 -56.01 -41.73
C ARG A 2 -10.88 -54.73 -40.95
N ARG A 3 -10.23 -54.96 -39.82
CA ARG A 3 -9.26 -54.15 -39.06
C ARG A 3 -9.31 -52.62 -39.21
N ALA A 4 -9.67 -51.97 -38.10
CA ALA A 4 -9.64 -50.54 -37.86
C ALA A 4 -8.22 -49.95 -37.98
N LEU A 5 -8.12 -48.84 -38.72
CA LEU A 5 -6.94 -47.98 -38.81
C LEU A 5 -7.43 -46.55 -39.06
N ILE A 6 -7.60 -45.73 -38.02
CA ILE A 6 -7.46 -44.26 -38.14
C ILE A 6 -6.79 -43.74 -36.86
N ALA A 7 -5.69 -43.02 -37.08
CA ALA A 7 -4.69 -42.52 -36.15
C ALA A 7 -5.22 -41.42 -35.20
N PRO A 8 -4.48 -41.08 -34.12
CA PRO A 8 -4.99 -40.28 -33.02
C PRO A 8 -5.04 -38.79 -33.40
N ALA A 9 -6.20 -38.16 -33.25
CA ALA A 9 -6.32 -36.71 -33.33
C ALA A 9 -5.81 -36.10 -32.03
N LEU A 10 -4.52 -35.77 -32.00
CA LEU A 10 -3.91 -34.94 -30.97
C LEU A 10 -4.43 -33.51 -31.13
N LEU A 11 -5.50 -33.18 -30.40
CA LEU A 11 -6.03 -31.83 -30.32
C LEU A 11 -5.11 -31.01 -29.38
N VAL A 12 -4.12 -30.32 -29.94
CA VAL A 12 -3.35 -29.30 -29.20
C VAL A 12 -4.25 -28.09 -29.04
N ALA A 13 -4.93 -28.00 -27.89
CA ALA A 13 -5.64 -26.80 -27.49
C ALA A 13 -4.61 -25.73 -27.15
N ILE A 14 -4.45 -24.75 -28.05
CA ILE A 14 -3.69 -23.52 -27.84
C ILE A 14 -4.50 -22.70 -26.83
N GLY A 15 -4.28 -22.95 -25.54
CA GLY A 15 -4.83 -22.13 -24.48
C GLY A 15 -4.18 -20.75 -24.55
N THR A 16 -4.92 -19.78 -25.07
CA THR A 16 -4.60 -18.35 -24.96
C THR A 16 -4.47 -18.02 -23.48
N GLY A 17 -3.24 -17.90 -23.00
CA GLY A 17 -2.96 -17.52 -21.63
C GLY A 17 -3.56 -16.15 -21.35
N SER A 18 -4.57 -16.11 -20.50
CA SER A 18 -5.03 -14.87 -19.87
C SER A 18 -3.88 -14.36 -19.00
N ALA A 19 -3.05 -13.49 -19.56
CA ALA A 19 -2.08 -12.72 -18.79
C ALA A 19 -2.89 -11.78 -17.88
N HIS A 20 -3.22 -12.25 -16.67
CA HIS A 20 -3.71 -11.38 -15.62
C HIS A 20 -2.57 -10.44 -15.27
N ALA A 21 -2.63 -9.20 -15.78
CA ALA A 21 -1.84 -8.11 -15.24
C ALA A 21 -2.21 -8.00 -13.75
N GLN A 22 -1.32 -8.39 -12.86
CA GLN A 22 -1.49 -8.16 -11.43
C GLN A 22 -1.39 -6.65 -11.22
N VAL A 23 -2.54 -5.98 -11.18
CA VAL A 23 -2.63 -4.58 -10.77
C VAL A 23 -2.32 -4.54 -9.28
N THR A 24 -1.08 -4.19 -8.94
CA THR A 24 -0.71 -3.90 -7.55
C THR A 24 -1.21 -2.50 -7.23
N THR A 25 -2.44 -2.43 -6.75
CA THR A 25 -3.02 -1.20 -6.24
C THR A 25 -2.28 -0.77 -4.98
N THR A 26 -1.69 0.43 -4.99
CA THR A 26 -1.07 1.03 -3.81
C THR A 26 -1.49 2.49 -3.68
N GLY A 27 -1.64 2.96 -2.44
CA GLY A 27 -1.88 4.35 -2.10
C GLY A 27 -0.64 5.01 -1.48
N ASN A 28 -0.78 6.31 -1.20
CA ASN A 28 0.19 7.10 -0.46
C ASN A 28 -0.50 7.89 0.66
N ILE A 29 0.21 8.09 1.77
CA ILE A 29 -0.20 8.97 2.86
C ILE A 29 0.77 10.14 2.90
N ARG A 30 0.25 11.37 2.95
CA ARG A 30 1.02 12.59 3.20
C ARG A 30 0.68 13.12 4.57
N ILE A 31 1.70 13.47 5.34
CA ILE A 31 1.58 13.86 6.74
C ILE A 31 2.31 15.18 6.92
N ALA A 32 1.65 16.12 7.60
CA ALA A 32 2.25 17.35 8.07
C ALA A 32 2.25 17.30 9.60
N VAL A 33 3.41 17.45 10.21
CA VAL A 33 3.58 17.47 11.66
C VAL A 33 3.90 18.89 12.10
N THR A 34 3.05 19.42 12.97
CA THR A 34 3.18 20.75 13.58
C THR A 34 3.09 20.65 15.10
N ASP A 35 3.67 21.61 15.82
CA ASP A 35 3.48 21.74 17.26
C ASP A 35 2.19 22.51 17.61
N GLN A 36 2.00 22.78 18.90
CA GLN A 36 0.85 23.53 19.43
C GLN A 36 0.80 25.00 18.99
N ASP A 37 1.94 25.58 18.63
CA ASP A 37 2.07 26.95 18.13
C ASP A 37 1.93 27.01 16.59
N GLY A 38 1.73 25.85 15.94
CA GLY A 38 1.58 25.71 14.50
C GLY A 38 2.91 25.70 13.74
N LEU A 39 4.04 25.54 14.44
CA LEU A 39 5.35 25.47 13.81
C LEU A 39 5.62 24.07 13.27
N SER A 40 6.23 23.99 12.09
CA SER A 40 6.66 22.73 11.48
C SER A 40 7.65 21.98 12.38
N VAL A 41 7.44 20.67 12.54
CA VAL A 41 8.29 19.80 13.36
C VAL A 41 9.13 18.87 12.46
N PRO A 42 10.40 19.22 12.19
CA PRO A 42 11.30 18.37 11.40
C PRO A 42 11.88 17.20 12.23
N GLY A 43 12.22 16.11 11.57
CA GLY A 43 12.87 14.95 12.20
C GLY A 43 11.93 14.02 12.97
N ALA A 44 10.62 14.26 12.95
CA ALA A 44 9.65 13.36 13.54
C ALA A 44 9.55 12.08 12.73
N THR A 45 9.65 10.93 13.41
CA THR A 45 9.45 9.62 12.80
C THR A 45 7.95 9.35 12.70
N VAL A 46 7.49 9.05 11.49
CA VAL A 46 6.10 8.72 11.23
C VAL A 46 6.01 7.28 10.74
N THR A 47 5.24 6.48 11.46
CA THR A 47 4.98 5.07 11.15
C THR A 47 3.52 4.90 10.76
N ALA A 48 3.26 4.34 9.59
CA ALA A 48 1.94 3.91 9.15
C ALA A 48 1.90 2.38 9.11
N ALA A 49 1.07 1.76 9.95
CA ALA A 49 0.89 0.32 10.01
C ALA A 49 -0.59 -0.03 9.82
N ALA A 50 -0.91 -0.90 8.88
CA ALA A 50 -2.25 -1.43 8.74
C ALA A 50 -2.46 -2.59 9.70
N GLU A 51 -3.60 -2.64 10.40
CA GLU A 51 -3.92 -3.77 11.29
C GLU A 51 -4.39 -5.01 10.53
N ASP A 52 -4.91 -4.82 9.32
CA ASP A 52 -5.48 -5.86 8.46
C ASP A 52 -4.56 -6.29 7.31
N THR A 53 -3.45 -5.58 7.08
CA THR A 53 -2.43 -5.96 6.09
C THR A 53 -1.05 -6.01 6.74
N ALA A 54 -0.13 -6.81 6.20
CA ALA A 54 1.26 -6.83 6.66
C ALA A 54 2.09 -5.60 6.21
N THR A 55 1.42 -4.46 5.94
CA THR A 55 2.06 -3.24 5.44
C THR A 55 2.43 -2.33 6.60
N THR A 56 3.73 -2.09 6.74
CA THR A 56 4.26 -1.04 7.59
C THR A 56 5.17 -0.14 6.77
N ARG A 57 4.97 1.17 6.86
CA ARG A 57 5.84 2.17 6.26
C ARG A 57 6.31 3.14 7.33
N VAL A 58 7.54 3.59 7.19
CA VAL A 58 8.16 4.57 8.07
C VAL A 58 8.76 5.67 7.22
N ALA A 59 8.54 6.92 7.59
CA ALA A 59 9.16 8.09 6.99
C ALA A 59 9.54 9.09 8.09
N VAL A 60 10.49 9.97 7.81
CA VAL A 60 10.88 11.05 8.73
C VAL A 60 10.46 12.38 8.11
N THR A 61 9.95 13.30 8.93
CA THR A 61 9.54 14.62 8.43
C THR A 61 10.72 15.48 7.97
N ASP A 62 10.54 16.19 6.87
CA ASP A 62 11.50 17.13 6.31
C ASP A 62 11.55 18.46 7.09
N ILE A 63 12.35 19.42 6.63
CA ILE A 63 12.48 20.76 7.23
C ILE A 63 11.16 21.56 7.29
N ARG A 64 10.15 21.18 6.50
CA ARG A 64 8.81 21.77 6.49
C ARG A 64 7.84 20.98 7.36
N GLY A 65 8.30 19.95 8.07
CA GLY A 65 7.47 19.06 8.87
C GLY A 65 6.66 18.07 8.03
N LEU A 66 7.02 17.86 6.76
CA LEU A 66 6.27 17.01 5.83
C LEU A 66 6.91 15.63 5.69
N ALA A 67 6.09 14.58 5.68
CA ALA A 67 6.49 13.21 5.36
C ALA A 67 5.53 12.59 4.35
N GLU A 68 6.05 11.79 3.42
CA GLU A 68 5.24 11.00 2.47
C GLU A 68 5.57 9.52 2.60
N LEU A 69 4.54 8.71 2.84
CA LEU A 69 4.61 7.26 2.90
C LEU A 69 3.91 6.70 1.66
N GLY A 70 4.70 6.22 0.70
CA GLY A 70 4.21 5.60 -0.53
C GLY A 70 4.10 4.08 -0.44
N ALA A 71 3.55 3.49 -1.50
CA ALA A 71 3.44 2.04 -1.68
C ALA A 71 2.73 1.34 -0.49
N LEU A 72 1.63 1.95 -0.04
CA LEU A 72 0.76 1.43 1.01
C LEU A 72 -0.32 0.57 0.36
N GLN A 73 -0.59 -0.62 0.89
CA GLN A 73 -1.74 -1.41 0.44
C GLN A 73 -3.03 -0.72 0.88
N PRO A 74 -4.10 -0.69 0.06
CA PRO A 74 -5.37 -0.12 0.47
C PRO A 74 -5.91 -0.79 1.74
N SER A 75 -6.27 0.01 2.73
CA SER A 75 -6.85 -0.45 3.99
C SER A 75 -7.56 0.71 4.69
N ALA A 76 -8.62 0.40 5.43
CA ALA A 76 -9.34 1.34 6.28
C ALA A 76 -8.79 1.43 7.71
N ARG A 77 -7.77 0.62 8.03
CA ARG A 77 -7.29 0.36 9.39
C ARG A 77 -5.81 0.70 9.53
N TYR A 78 -5.37 1.80 8.92
CA TYR A 78 -4.03 2.29 9.21
C TYR A 78 -4.01 2.99 10.56
N VAL A 79 -3.02 2.61 11.36
CA VAL A 79 -2.61 3.31 12.57
C VAL A 79 -1.38 4.13 12.20
N LEU A 80 -1.50 5.43 12.37
CA LEU A 80 -0.41 6.39 12.23
C LEU A 80 0.16 6.68 13.62
N THR A 81 1.46 6.51 13.76
CA THR A 81 2.20 6.83 14.98
C THR A 81 3.30 7.83 14.64
N VAL A 82 3.30 8.98 15.30
CA VAL A 82 4.30 10.03 15.14
C VAL A 82 5.10 10.16 16.43
N GLU A 83 6.42 10.03 16.31
CA GLU A 83 7.36 10.01 17.43
C GLU A 83 8.52 10.97 17.18
N LEU A 84 8.82 11.79 18.17
CA LEU A 84 10.01 12.62 18.20
C LEU A 84 10.50 12.74 19.65
N GLN A 85 11.80 12.61 19.87
CA GLN A 85 12.38 12.73 21.20
C GLN A 85 12.05 14.11 21.80
N GLY A 86 11.52 14.13 23.02
CA GLY A 86 11.10 15.36 23.70
C GLY A 86 9.67 15.81 23.38
N PHE A 87 8.97 15.12 22.48
CA PHE A 87 7.56 15.33 22.19
C PHE A 87 6.72 14.16 22.71
N GLN A 88 5.42 14.41 22.91
CA GLN A 88 4.46 13.33 23.17
C GLN A 88 4.23 12.54 21.89
N THR A 89 4.18 11.21 22.00
CA THR A 89 3.81 10.34 20.88
C THR A 89 2.36 10.62 20.49
N SER A 90 2.14 10.92 19.21
CA SER A 90 0.80 11.08 18.65
C SER A 90 0.41 9.80 17.92
N ARG A 91 -0.76 9.24 18.23
CA ARG A 91 -1.27 8.02 17.61
C ARG A 91 -2.68 8.26 17.10
N GLN A 92 -2.89 8.01 15.81
CA GLN A 92 -4.18 8.16 15.13
C GLN A 92 -4.56 6.83 14.47
N GLU A 93 -5.71 6.29 14.87
CA GLU A 93 -6.26 5.03 14.37
C GLU A 93 -7.26 5.27 13.22
N ASP A 94 -7.71 4.18 12.59
CA ASP A 94 -8.75 4.17 11.56
C ASP A 94 -8.47 5.11 10.36
N PHE A 95 -7.20 5.25 9.98
CA PHE A 95 -6.83 6.03 8.81
C PHE A 95 -7.12 5.24 7.53
N LEU A 96 -7.95 5.81 6.66
CA LEU A 96 -8.34 5.20 5.41
C LEU A 96 -7.35 5.54 4.29
N VAL A 97 -6.67 4.52 3.78
CA VAL A 97 -5.93 4.57 2.52
C VAL A 97 -6.78 3.91 1.45
N ARG A 98 -7.32 4.74 0.55
CA ARG A 98 -8.03 4.26 -0.63
C ARG A 98 -7.04 4.07 -1.77
N ASP A 99 -7.36 3.13 -2.66
CA ASP A 99 -6.94 3.24 -4.04
C ASP A 99 -7.37 4.63 -4.55
N TRP A 100 -6.54 5.29 -5.35
CA TRP A 100 -6.85 6.60 -5.92
C TRP A 100 -7.90 6.44 -7.03
N ASP A 101 -9.08 5.96 -6.66
CA ASP A 101 -10.20 5.81 -7.57
C ASP A 101 -10.87 7.17 -7.74
N THR A 102 -10.61 7.79 -8.89
CA THR A 102 -11.54 8.73 -9.50
C THR A 102 -11.41 8.61 -11.01
N SER A 103 -12.30 7.82 -11.62
CA SER A 103 -13.25 8.21 -12.69
C SER A 103 -13.51 7.10 -13.70
#